data_AF-A0A950UXG6-F1
#
_entry.id   AF-A0A950UXG6-F1
#
_cell.length_a   1.000
_cell.length_b   1.000
_cell.length_c   1.000
_cell.angle_alpha   90.00
_cell.angle_beta   90.00
_cell.angle_gamma   90.00
#
_symmetry.space_group_name_H-M   'P 1'
#
loop_
_entity.id
_entity.type
_entity.pdbx_description
1 polymer ?
#
loop_
_entity_poly.entity_id
_entity_poly.type
_entity_poly.pdbx_seq_one_letter_code
_entity_poly.pdbx_strand_id
1 'polypeptide(L)'
;MDFNPFAALGAFVAPRIMQGFVIAMTILVLAGTLFDILHKGNGAYFFANRRKARGLARRELSGGEKLVLAVETAAEALISGEFCSTRRRIAHLLAMYGFIAYVLSTVLLVFWYAEPNSSAPPILPLLWHIGAALILVGGCWFWFFIRVDAAAEGHSPLRFVRADLFIVALLKNAALALIWSWLLSMHSAFALLALLLYLISALILFGSAAWSKLPHMFYKPAAAFQRRIEEARGSRMNLPAPADLPKRFGNARELPRHY
;
A
#
# COMPACT_ATOMS: atom_id res chain seq x y z
N MET A 1 -0.54 21.50 -15.30
CA MET A 1 0.17 20.22 -15.47
C MET A 1 -0.83 19.26 -16.08
N ASP A 2 -1.13 19.47 -17.36
CA ASP A 2 -2.31 18.89 -18.02
C ASP A 2 -1.88 17.89 -19.11
N PHE A 3 -0.57 17.64 -19.18
CA PHE A 3 0.04 16.74 -20.14
C PHE A 3 -0.34 15.30 -19.81
N ASN A 4 -1.03 14.63 -20.73
CA ASN A 4 -1.34 13.21 -20.65
C ASN A 4 -0.24 12.40 -21.36
N PRO A 5 0.70 11.77 -20.63
CA PRO A 5 1.79 11.03 -21.26
C PRO A 5 1.31 9.78 -22.01
N PHE A 6 0.14 9.23 -21.67
CA PHE A 6 -0.40 8.05 -22.34
C PHE A 6 -1.02 8.37 -23.69
N ALA A 7 -1.70 9.51 -23.84
CA ALA A 7 -2.17 9.98 -25.16
C ALA A 7 -0.98 10.31 -26.09
N ALA A 8 0.08 10.92 -25.55
CA ALA A 8 1.31 11.18 -26.30
C ALA A 8 2.01 9.87 -26.72
N LEU A 9 2.05 8.87 -25.83
CA LEU A 9 2.54 7.53 -26.15
C LEU A 9 1.65 6.82 -27.20
N GLY A 10 0.34 7.09 -27.19
CA GLY A 10 -0.65 6.58 -28.13
C GLY A 10 -0.32 6.83 -29.60
N ALA A 11 0.46 7.88 -29.89
CA ALA A 11 0.92 8.18 -31.24
C ALA A 11 1.92 7.13 -31.79
N PHE A 12 2.56 6.37 -30.89
CA PHE A 12 3.58 5.38 -31.24
C PHE A 12 3.20 3.95 -30.84
N VAL A 13 2.39 3.80 -29.79
CA VAL A 13 1.98 2.51 -29.22
C VAL A 13 0.46 2.46 -29.18
N ALA A 14 -0.13 1.44 -29.80
CA ALA A 14 -1.58 1.29 -29.79
C ALA A 14 -2.13 1.21 -28.35
N PRO A 15 -3.22 1.93 -28.01
CA PRO A 15 -3.86 1.87 -26.69
C PRO A 15 -4.14 0.45 -26.20
N ARG A 16 -4.49 -0.47 -27.10
CA ARG A 16 -4.70 -1.89 -26.79
C ARG A 16 -3.47 -2.56 -26.17
N ILE A 17 -2.26 -2.18 -26.57
CA ILE A 17 -1.01 -2.72 -25.99
C ILE A 17 -0.83 -2.19 -24.56
N MET A 18 -1.09 -0.89 -24.35
CA MET A 18 -1.02 -0.28 -23.02
C MET A 18 -2.05 -0.91 -22.06
N GLN A 19 -3.28 -1.09 -22.52
CA GLN A 19 -4.35 -1.77 -21.79
C GLN A 19 -3.95 -3.21 -21.43
N GLY A 20 -3.42 -3.96 -22.40
CA GLY A 20 -2.91 -5.32 -22.17
C GLY A 20 -1.81 -5.36 -21.12
N PHE A 21 -0.90 -4.39 -21.11
CA PHE A 21 0.13 -4.27 -20.07
C PHE A 21 -0.48 -4.03 -18.69
N VAL A 22 -1.44 -3.11 -18.55
CA VAL A 22 -2.13 -2.85 -17.27
C VAL A 22 -2.88 -4.10 -16.79
N ILE A 23 -3.58 -4.80 -17.68
CA ILE A 23 -4.29 -6.06 -17.36
C ILE A 23 -3.29 -7.11 -16.86
N ALA A 24 -2.16 -7.28 -17.54
CA ALA A 24 -1.11 -8.20 -17.12
C ALA A 24 -0.60 -7.85 -15.71
N MET A 25 -0.43 -6.56 -15.39
CA MET A 25 0.01 -6.13 -14.05
C MET A 25 -1.04 -6.45 -12.99
N THR A 26 -2.32 -6.23 -13.30
CA THR A 26 -3.42 -6.63 -12.41
C THR A 26 -3.40 -8.14 -12.14
N ILE A 27 -3.22 -8.96 -13.17
CA ILE A 27 -3.13 -10.42 -13.03
C ILE A 27 -1.93 -10.80 -12.15
N LEU A 28 -0.75 -10.19 -12.36
CA LEU A 28 0.43 -10.47 -11.54
C LEU A 28 0.19 -10.15 -10.06
N VAL A 29 -0.48 -9.02 -9.76
CA VAL A 29 -0.85 -8.69 -8.38
C VAL A 29 -1.79 -9.73 -7.81
N LEU A 30 -2.90 -10.04 -8.50
CA LEU A 30 -3.89 -11.00 -8.02
C LEU A 30 -3.28 -12.39 -7.81
N ALA A 31 -2.49 -12.87 -8.77
CA ALA A 31 -1.81 -14.16 -8.69
C ALA A 31 -0.76 -14.18 -7.57
N GLY A 32 0.06 -13.13 -7.45
CA GLY A 32 1.07 -13.02 -6.39
C GLY A 32 0.45 -12.92 -5.00
N THR A 33 -0.65 -12.18 -4.87
CA THR A 33 -1.46 -12.08 -3.65
C THR A 33 -2.07 -13.45 -3.30
N LEU A 34 -2.69 -14.16 -4.25
CA LEU A 34 -3.23 -15.50 -4.01
C LEU A 34 -2.13 -16.50 -3.61
N PHE A 35 -1.01 -16.50 -4.32
CA PHE A 35 0.15 -17.33 -4.00
C PHE A 35 0.66 -17.05 -2.58
N ASP A 36 0.73 -15.78 -2.15
CA ASP A 36 1.14 -15.41 -0.79
C ASP A 36 0.25 -16.05 0.28
N ILE A 37 -1.08 -16.04 0.10
CA ILE A 37 -2.05 -16.66 1.03
C ILE A 37 -1.81 -18.16 1.12
N LEU A 38 -1.71 -18.81 -0.05
CA LEU A 38 -1.60 -20.26 -0.16
C LEU A 38 -0.26 -20.73 0.42
N HIS A 39 0.83 -20.09 0.04
CA HIS A 39 2.18 -20.47 0.43
C HIS A 39 2.46 -20.24 1.92
N LYS A 40 1.95 -19.14 2.50
CA LYS A 40 2.14 -18.85 3.93
C LYS A 40 1.16 -19.59 4.84
N GLY A 41 0.18 -20.31 4.29
CA GLY A 41 -0.86 -21.01 5.07
C GLY A 41 -1.77 -20.07 5.89
N ASN A 42 -1.67 -18.75 5.68
CA ASN A 42 -2.39 -17.74 6.45
C ASN A 42 -3.90 -17.97 6.39
N GLY A 43 -4.43 -18.37 5.24
CA GLY A 43 -5.87 -18.65 5.07
C GLY A 43 -6.36 -19.76 6.02
N ALA A 44 -5.67 -20.90 6.05
CA ALA A 44 -6.01 -22.01 6.93
C ALA A 44 -5.95 -21.60 8.42
N TYR A 45 -4.92 -20.84 8.79
CA TYR A 45 -4.79 -20.26 10.13
C TYR A 45 -5.96 -19.33 10.48
N PHE A 46 -6.32 -18.38 9.59
CA PHE A 46 -7.44 -17.47 9.81
C PHE A 46 -8.77 -18.20 9.96
N PHE A 47 -9.03 -19.23 9.15
CA PHE A 47 -10.25 -20.04 9.28
C PHE A 47 -10.29 -20.82 10.59
N ALA A 48 -9.19 -21.45 10.98
CA ALA A 48 -9.09 -22.18 12.24
C ALA A 48 -9.28 -21.24 13.44
N ASN A 49 -8.61 -20.08 13.44
CA ASN A 49 -8.73 -19.08 14.50
C ASN A 49 -10.16 -18.53 14.60
N ARG A 50 -10.80 -18.24 13.46
CA ARG A 50 -12.20 -17.77 13.43
C ARG A 50 -13.18 -18.79 13.99
N ARG A 51 -12.98 -20.09 13.73
CA ARG A 51 -13.79 -21.17 14.33
C ARG A 51 -13.57 -21.24 15.84
N LYS A 52 -12.32 -21.21 16.30
CA LYS A 52 -11.97 -21.19 17.74
C LYS A 52 -12.59 -19.98 18.45
N ALA A 53 -12.47 -18.79 17.87
CA ALA A 53 -13.00 -17.56 18.44
C ALA A 53 -14.54 -17.54 18.47
N ARG A 54 -15.22 -18.16 17.49
CA ARG A 54 -16.67 -18.37 17.55
C ARG A 54 -17.08 -19.28 18.73
N GLY A 55 -16.33 -20.35 18.99
CA GLY A 55 -16.59 -21.24 20.12
C GLY A 55 -16.37 -20.59 21.50
N LEU A 56 -15.57 -19.52 21.57
CA LEU A 56 -15.29 -18.76 22.79
C LEU A 56 -16.17 -17.49 22.93
N ALA A 57 -17.13 -17.28 22.02
CA ALA A 57 -17.98 -16.09 22.03
C ALA A 57 -18.92 -16.10 23.23
N ARG A 58 -19.00 -14.98 23.96
CA ARG A 58 -19.93 -14.78 25.09
C ARG A 58 -21.31 -14.30 24.65
N ARG A 59 -21.41 -13.75 23.45
CA ARG A 59 -22.65 -13.29 22.83
C ARG A 59 -22.55 -13.35 21.31
N GLU A 60 -23.70 -13.39 20.66
CA GLU A 60 -23.79 -13.19 19.21
C GLU A 60 -23.97 -11.71 18.86
N LEU A 61 -23.48 -11.33 17.68
CA LEU A 61 -23.64 -9.98 17.14
C LEU A 61 -24.70 -9.99 16.05
N SER A 62 -25.59 -9.01 16.11
CA SER A 62 -26.57 -8.73 15.05
C SER A 62 -25.89 -8.32 13.73
N GLY A 63 -26.64 -8.34 12.64
CA GLY A 63 -26.16 -7.84 11.35
C GLY A 63 -25.79 -6.35 11.41
N GLY A 64 -26.58 -5.55 12.14
CA GLY A 64 -26.33 -4.12 12.34
C GLY A 64 -25.04 -3.83 13.09
N GLU A 65 -24.78 -4.54 14.20
CA GLU A 65 -23.51 -4.39 14.94
C GLU A 65 -22.30 -4.74 14.08
N LYS A 66 -22.38 -5.81 13.27
CA LYS A 66 -21.28 -6.19 12.35
C LYS A 66 -21.04 -5.11 11.29
N LEU A 67 -22.11 -4.48 10.79
CA LEU A 67 -21.99 -3.38 9.83
C LEU A 67 -21.31 -2.17 10.44
N VAL A 68 -21.71 -1.77 11.67
CA VAL A 68 -21.07 -0.65 12.39
C VAL A 68 -19.58 -0.91 12.57
N LEU A 69 -19.19 -2.11 13.03
CA LEU A 69 -17.78 -2.47 13.18
C LEU A 69 -17.01 -2.47 11.85
N ALA A 70 -17.67 -2.83 10.74
CA ALA A 70 -17.06 -2.79 9.41
C ALA A 70 -16.79 -1.34 8.97
N VAL A 71 -17.76 -0.45 9.17
CA VAL A 71 -17.63 0.98 8.89
C VAL A 71 -16.52 1.61 9.74
N GLU A 72 -16.48 1.32 11.04
CA GLU A 72 -15.41 1.79 11.91
C GLU A 72 -14.03 1.30 11.47
N THR A 73 -13.92 0.02 11.09
CA THR A 73 -12.65 -0.54 10.59
C THR A 73 -12.21 0.17 9.32
N ALA A 74 -13.13 0.39 8.39
CA ALA A 74 -12.84 1.09 7.14
C ALA A 74 -12.43 2.54 7.40
N ALA A 75 -13.14 3.25 8.29
CA ALA A 75 -12.82 4.61 8.68
C ALA A 75 -11.42 4.71 9.30
N GLU A 76 -11.07 3.80 10.20
CA GLU A 76 -9.73 3.75 10.80
C GLU A 76 -8.64 3.48 9.75
N ALA A 77 -8.89 2.55 8.81
CA ALA A 77 -7.95 2.23 7.75
C ALA A 77 -7.69 3.41 6.81
N LEU A 78 -8.75 4.14 6.42
CA LEU A 78 -8.67 5.31 5.54
C LEU A 78 -7.80 6.44 6.11
N ILE A 79 -7.79 6.59 7.43
CA ILE A 79 -7.00 7.61 8.11
C ILE A 79 -5.70 7.06 8.71
N SER A 80 -5.38 5.79 8.45
CA SER A 80 -4.28 5.04 9.04
C SER A 80 -4.21 5.21 10.57
N GLY A 81 -5.36 5.12 11.22
CA GLY A 81 -5.55 5.36 12.66
C GLY A 81 -4.77 4.40 13.55
N GLU A 82 -4.36 3.26 13.01
CA GLU A 82 -3.51 2.29 13.69
C GLU A 82 -2.11 2.82 14.06
N PHE A 83 -1.66 3.91 13.43
CA PHE A 83 -0.34 4.46 13.70
C PHE A 83 -0.38 5.47 14.84
N CYS A 84 0.20 5.09 15.99
CA CYS A 84 0.39 6.00 17.11
C CYS A 84 1.40 7.15 16.80
N SER A 85 2.30 6.98 15.83
CA SER A 85 3.27 8.02 15.44
C SER A 85 2.69 8.90 14.35
N THR A 86 2.51 10.19 14.64
CA THR A 86 2.02 11.19 13.66
C THR A 86 2.92 11.28 12.43
N ARG A 87 4.25 11.21 12.59
CA ARG A 87 5.20 11.23 11.46
C ARG A 87 4.99 10.02 10.55
N ARG A 88 4.91 8.81 11.12
CA ARG A 88 4.66 7.58 10.37
C ARG A 88 3.30 7.60 9.69
N ARG A 89 2.29 8.13 10.37
CA ARG A 89 0.92 8.28 9.85
C ARG A 89 0.89 9.20 8.63
N ILE A 90 1.50 10.39 8.71
CA ILE A 90 1.55 11.34 7.58
C ILE A 90 2.30 10.74 6.39
N ALA A 91 3.50 10.18 6.61
CA ALA A 91 4.28 9.56 5.54
C ALA A 91 3.52 8.41 4.86
N HIS A 92 2.80 7.60 5.65
CA HIS A 92 1.97 6.52 5.12
C HIS A 92 0.77 7.05 4.34
N LEU A 93 0.05 8.07 4.84
CA LEU A 93 -1.09 8.65 4.15
C LEU A 93 -0.68 9.27 2.80
N LEU A 94 0.44 9.98 2.76
CA LEU A 94 1.02 10.52 1.52
C LEU A 94 1.29 9.40 0.51
N ALA A 95 1.99 8.35 0.93
CA ALA A 95 2.31 7.22 0.05
C ALA A 95 1.06 6.42 -0.37
N MET A 96 0.11 6.21 0.54
CA MET A 96 -1.12 5.44 0.31
C MET A 96 -2.04 6.16 -0.68
N TYR A 97 -2.41 7.43 -0.39
CA TYR A 97 -3.27 8.19 -1.30
C TYR A 97 -2.56 8.56 -2.59
N GLY A 98 -1.24 8.78 -2.54
CA GLY A 98 -0.40 8.92 -3.74
C GLY A 98 -0.49 7.69 -4.64
N PHE A 99 -0.34 6.49 -4.07
CA PHE A 99 -0.47 5.22 -4.79
C PHE A 99 -1.86 5.02 -5.37
N ILE A 100 -2.93 5.29 -4.59
CA ILE A 100 -4.31 5.17 -5.06
C ILE A 100 -4.56 6.12 -6.23
N ALA A 101 -4.23 7.40 -6.10
CA ALA A 101 -4.39 8.38 -7.17
C ALA A 101 -3.59 7.98 -8.43
N TYR A 102 -2.34 7.57 -8.24
CA TYR A 102 -1.46 7.16 -9.33
C TYR A 102 -2.00 5.96 -10.10
N VAL A 103 -2.41 4.89 -9.40
CA VAL A 103 -2.94 3.67 -10.04
C VAL A 103 -4.30 3.94 -10.71
N LEU A 104 -5.23 4.58 -10.01
CA LEU A 104 -6.56 4.86 -10.57
C LEU A 104 -6.47 5.77 -11.79
N SER A 105 -5.68 6.85 -11.73
CA SER A 105 -5.47 7.70 -12.89
C SER A 105 -4.75 6.96 -14.02
N THR A 106 -3.80 6.06 -13.73
CA THR A 106 -3.17 5.22 -14.77
C THR A 106 -4.22 4.39 -15.50
N VAL A 107 -5.10 3.71 -14.76
CA VAL A 107 -6.18 2.91 -15.36
C VAL A 107 -7.11 3.78 -16.20
N LEU A 108 -7.59 4.89 -15.66
CA LEU A 108 -8.52 5.78 -16.38
C LEU A 108 -7.88 6.35 -17.64
N LEU A 109 -6.64 6.85 -17.55
CA LEU A 109 -5.93 7.43 -18.70
C LEU A 109 -5.62 6.37 -19.76
N VAL A 110 -5.15 5.18 -19.37
CA VAL A 110 -4.81 4.11 -20.33
C VAL A 110 -6.04 3.54 -21.03
N PHE A 111 -7.15 3.36 -20.31
CA PHE A 111 -8.33 2.70 -20.88
C PHE A 111 -9.24 3.65 -21.64
N TRP A 112 -9.36 4.91 -21.21
CA TRP A 112 -10.30 5.87 -21.80
C TRP A 112 -9.65 7.04 -22.54
N TYR A 113 -8.37 7.34 -22.30
CA TYR A 113 -7.72 8.55 -22.81
C TYR A 113 -6.30 8.31 -23.31
N ALA A 114 -6.03 7.14 -23.88
CA ALA A 114 -4.74 6.80 -24.48
C ALA A 114 -4.71 6.99 -26.00
N GLU A 115 -5.86 7.17 -26.64
CA GLU A 115 -5.92 7.45 -28.07
C GLU A 115 -5.26 8.80 -28.40
N PRO A 116 -4.53 8.91 -29.53
CA PRO A 116 -4.05 10.19 -30.02
C PRO A 116 -5.21 11.20 -30.15
N ASN A 117 -5.00 12.42 -29.68
CA ASN A 117 -6.00 13.51 -29.66
C ASN A 117 -7.19 13.31 -28.69
N SER A 118 -7.18 12.28 -27.84
CA SER A 118 -8.18 12.20 -26.76
C SER A 118 -7.97 13.33 -25.75
N SER A 119 -9.07 14.04 -25.42
CA SER A 119 -9.07 15.10 -24.43
C SER A 119 -9.46 14.52 -23.07
N ALA A 120 -8.47 14.23 -22.24
CA ALA A 120 -8.70 13.82 -20.86
C ALA A 120 -9.15 15.03 -20.02
N PRO A 121 -10.09 14.87 -19.08
CA PRO A 121 -10.31 15.85 -18.04
C PRO A 121 -8.97 16.22 -17.37
N PRO A 122 -8.59 17.52 -17.30
CA PRO A 122 -7.26 17.93 -16.81
C PRO A 122 -6.90 17.42 -15.42
N ILE A 123 -7.93 17.14 -14.61
CA ILE A 123 -7.77 16.54 -13.28
C ILE A 123 -7.13 15.15 -13.32
N LEU A 124 -7.33 14.34 -14.36
CA LEU A 124 -6.80 12.97 -14.42
C LEU A 124 -5.27 12.93 -14.60
N PRO A 125 -4.67 13.62 -15.60
CA PRO A 125 -3.21 13.73 -15.67
C PRO A 125 -2.62 14.43 -14.45
N LEU A 126 -3.31 15.44 -13.90
CA LEU A 126 -2.86 16.11 -12.69
C LEU A 126 -2.78 15.15 -11.50
N LEU A 127 -3.84 14.37 -11.24
CA LEU A 127 -3.88 13.35 -10.18
C LEU A 127 -2.81 12.27 -10.39
N TRP A 128 -2.52 11.91 -11.64
CA TRP A 128 -1.45 10.95 -11.95
C TRP A 128 -0.07 11.49 -11.52
N HIS A 129 0.27 12.72 -11.90
CA HIS A 129 1.54 13.35 -11.55
C HIS A 129 1.65 13.63 -10.05
N ILE A 130 0.60 14.19 -9.44
CA ILE A 130 0.55 14.44 -7.99
C ILE A 130 0.63 13.11 -7.24
N GLY A 131 -0.08 12.08 -7.69
CA GLY A 131 -0.04 10.75 -7.08
C GLY A 131 1.37 10.19 -7.02
N ALA A 132 2.09 10.21 -8.15
CA ALA A 132 3.49 9.79 -8.22
C ALA A 132 4.40 10.65 -7.32
N ALA A 133 4.20 11.97 -7.28
CA ALA A 133 4.97 12.86 -6.42
C ALA A 133 4.72 12.59 -4.92
N LEU A 134 3.47 12.34 -4.52
CA LEU A 134 3.10 12.00 -3.14
C LEU A 134 3.71 10.66 -2.70
N ILE A 135 3.79 9.68 -3.61
CA ILE A 135 4.51 8.42 -3.38
C ILE A 135 5.98 8.70 -3.07
N LEU A 136 6.64 9.55 -3.86
CA LEU A 136 8.05 9.91 -3.64
C LEU A 136 8.23 10.65 -2.32
N VAL A 137 7.42 11.66 -2.03
CA VAL A 137 7.53 12.44 -0.79
C VAL A 137 7.29 11.56 0.42
N GLY A 138 6.16 10.84 0.47
CA GLY A 138 5.82 9.97 1.61
C GLY A 138 6.77 8.80 1.76
N GLY A 139 7.15 8.15 0.65
CA GLY A 139 8.04 6.99 0.65
C GLY A 139 9.49 7.34 0.96
N CYS A 140 10.03 8.44 0.43
CA CYS A 140 11.37 8.91 0.80
C CYS A 140 11.42 9.38 2.24
N TRP A 141 10.37 10.07 2.72
CA TRP A 141 10.28 10.44 4.14
C TRP A 141 10.31 9.19 5.02
N PHE A 142 9.51 8.17 4.69
CA PHE A 142 9.56 6.88 5.39
C PHE A 142 10.96 6.26 5.33
N TRP A 143 11.55 6.15 4.14
CA TRP A 143 12.82 5.46 3.89
C TRP A 143 13.99 6.06 4.65
N PHE A 144 14.17 7.37 4.59
CA PHE A 144 15.36 8.03 5.13
C PHE A 144 15.23 8.44 6.60
N PHE A 145 14.00 8.67 7.11
CA PHE A 145 13.83 9.28 8.44
C PHE A 145 12.95 8.51 9.42
N ILE A 146 12.16 7.52 8.97
CA ILE A 146 11.20 6.81 9.83
C ILE A 146 11.53 5.32 9.96
N ARG A 147 12.13 4.73 8.92
CA ARG A 147 12.50 3.32 8.90
C ARG A 147 13.35 2.99 10.13
N VAL A 148 12.85 2.08 10.95
CA VAL A 148 13.42 1.72 12.27
C VAL A 148 14.86 1.25 12.14
N ASP A 149 15.15 0.40 11.15
CA ASP A 149 16.51 -0.11 10.88
C ASP A 149 17.53 1.04 10.73
N ALA A 150 17.14 2.17 10.15
CA ALA A 150 18.01 3.33 9.97
C ALA A 150 17.93 4.30 11.16
N ALA A 151 16.72 4.73 11.52
CA ALA A 151 16.50 5.82 12.48
C ALA A 151 16.74 5.41 13.95
N ALA A 152 16.50 4.15 14.29
CA ALA A 152 16.61 3.65 15.67
C ALA A 152 17.75 2.64 15.83
N GLU A 153 17.97 1.76 14.84
CA GLU A 153 19.00 0.73 14.90
C GLU A 153 20.35 1.19 14.29
N GLY A 154 20.40 2.38 13.69
CA GLY A 154 21.64 3.00 13.19
C GLY A 154 22.24 2.31 11.97
N HIS A 155 21.51 1.41 11.30
CA HIS A 155 21.97 0.83 10.05
C HIS A 155 21.97 1.86 8.93
N SER A 156 22.82 1.64 7.91
CA SER A 156 22.86 2.51 6.75
C SER A 156 21.48 2.60 6.07
N PRO A 157 20.99 3.80 5.70
CA PRO A 157 19.79 3.98 4.88
C PRO A 157 19.88 3.28 3.50
N LEU A 158 21.08 2.88 3.08
CA LEU A 158 21.32 2.14 1.85
C LEU A 158 21.22 0.61 2.05
N ARG A 159 21.09 0.14 3.28
CA ARG A 159 20.89 -1.29 3.57
C ARG A 159 19.54 -1.73 3.02
N PHE A 160 19.58 -2.69 2.11
CA PHE A 160 18.38 -3.25 1.49
C PHE A 160 18.11 -4.64 2.06
N VAL A 161 16.90 -4.87 2.57
CA VAL A 161 16.43 -6.19 2.99
C VAL A 161 15.18 -6.61 2.23
N ARG A 162 14.84 -7.89 2.23
CA ARG A 162 13.65 -8.42 1.53
C ARG A 162 12.36 -7.69 1.90
N ALA A 163 12.22 -7.26 3.15
CA ALA A 163 11.08 -6.49 3.64
C ALA A 163 10.89 -5.11 2.97
N ASP A 164 11.92 -4.62 2.27
CA ASP A 164 11.95 -3.32 1.58
C ASP A 164 11.58 -3.41 0.10
N LEU A 165 11.46 -4.62 -0.46
CA LEU A 165 11.20 -4.85 -1.89
C LEU A 165 10.06 -3.96 -2.42
N PHE A 166 8.95 -3.93 -1.69
CA PHE A 166 7.77 -3.16 -2.10
C PHE A 166 8.06 -1.65 -2.17
N ILE A 167 8.57 -1.05 -1.08
CA ILE A 167 8.74 0.40 -1.02
C ILE A 167 9.81 0.89 -2.01
N VAL A 168 10.90 0.13 -2.18
CA VAL A 168 11.95 0.47 -3.14
C VAL A 168 11.46 0.35 -4.58
N ALA A 169 10.74 -0.72 -4.92
CA ALA A 169 10.16 -0.87 -6.25
C ALA A 169 9.11 0.21 -6.55
N LEU A 170 8.30 0.57 -5.55
CA LEU A 170 7.29 1.62 -5.66
C LEU A 170 7.92 3.00 -5.89
N LEU A 171 8.95 3.36 -5.11
CA LEU A 171 9.69 4.61 -5.27
C LEU A 171 10.38 4.70 -6.64
N LYS A 172 11.05 3.62 -7.07
CA LYS A 172 11.68 3.56 -8.39
C LYS A 172 10.66 3.73 -9.51
N ASN A 173 9.52 3.05 -9.42
CA ASN A 173 8.48 3.13 -10.43
C ASN A 173 7.90 4.54 -10.53
N ALA A 174 7.53 5.16 -9.40
CA ALA A 174 7.00 6.52 -9.37
C ALA A 174 8.01 7.56 -9.91
N ALA A 175 9.30 7.42 -9.55
CA ALA A 175 10.36 8.29 -10.05
C ALA A 175 10.53 8.15 -11.58
N LEU A 176 10.63 6.92 -12.08
CA LEU A 176 10.80 6.66 -13.50
C LEU A 176 9.57 7.09 -14.31
N ALA A 177 8.37 7.00 -13.76
CA ALA A 177 7.15 7.49 -14.39
C ALA A 177 7.16 9.01 -14.59
N LEU A 178 7.55 9.77 -13.55
CA LEU A 178 7.66 11.22 -13.65
C LEU A 178 8.80 11.64 -14.59
N ILE A 179 9.95 10.97 -14.51
CA ILE A 179 11.08 11.21 -15.41
C ILE A 179 10.67 10.93 -16.86
N TRP A 180 9.99 9.81 -17.11
CA TRP A 180 9.50 9.47 -18.44
C TRP A 180 8.52 10.51 -18.96
N SER A 181 7.50 10.87 -18.18
CA SER A 181 6.51 11.89 -18.58
C SER A 181 7.17 13.24 -18.90
N TRP A 182 8.14 13.67 -18.10
CA TRP A 182 8.89 14.91 -18.32
C TRP A 182 9.78 14.84 -19.55
N LEU A 183 10.53 13.75 -19.76
CA LEU A 183 11.36 13.60 -20.95
C LEU A 183 10.51 13.51 -22.23
N LEU A 184 9.34 12.87 -22.15
CA LEU A 184 8.40 12.77 -23.25
C LEU A 184 7.82 14.15 -23.62
N SER A 185 7.43 14.97 -22.64
CA SER A 185 6.89 16.31 -22.91
C SER A 185 7.92 17.26 -23.54
N MET A 186 9.20 17.04 -23.28
CA MET A 186 10.31 17.77 -23.91
C MET A 186 10.76 17.17 -25.25
N HIS A 187 10.10 16.11 -25.76
CA HIS A 187 10.50 15.41 -26.98
C HIS A 187 11.95 14.90 -26.92
N SER A 188 12.43 14.52 -25.73
CA SER A 188 13.81 14.07 -25.52
C SER A 188 14.05 12.69 -26.14
N ALA A 189 15.23 12.49 -26.74
CA ALA A 189 15.68 11.18 -27.23
C ALA A 189 15.75 10.11 -26.12
N PHE A 190 15.90 10.52 -24.85
CA PHE A 190 15.94 9.61 -23.71
C PHE A 190 14.55 9.16 -23.21
N ALA A 191 13.47 9.70 -23.77
CA ALA A 191 12.11 9.35 -23.36
C ALA A 191 11.82 7.84 -23.53
N LEU A 192 12.33 7.22 -24.59
CA LEU A 192 12.16 5.78 -24.82
C LEU A 192 12.90 4.94 -23.77
N LEU A 193 14.13 5.32 -23.41
CA LEU A 193 14.89 4.63 -22.36
C LEU A 193 14.18 4.76 -21.00
N ALA A 194 13.69 5.96 -20.67
CA ALA A 194 12.94 6.18 -19.44
C ALA A 194 11.63 5.38 -19.41
N LEU A 195 10.91 5.28 -20.54
CA LEU A 195 9.74 4.42 -20.68
C LEU A 195 10.09 2.95 -20.42
N LEU A 196 11.16 2.44 -21.04
CA LEU A 196 11.57 1.05 -20.85
C LEU A 196 11.88 0.76 -19.37
N LEU A 197 12.66 1.62 -18.72
CA LEU A 197 12.97 1.49 -17.30
C LEU A 197 11.71 1.58 -16.43
N TYR A 198 10.79 2.50 -16.76
CA TYR A 198 9.51 2.62 -16.09
C TYR A 198 8.69 1.32 -16.20
N LEU A 199 8.56 0.74 -17.39
CA LEU A 199 7.83 -0.52 -17.60
C LEU A 199 8.50 -1.70 -16.86
N ILE A 200 9.84 -1.83 -16.94
CA ILE A 200 10.59 -2.86 -16.20
C ILE A 200 10.38 -2.70 -14.69
N SER A 201 10.41 -1.47 -14.18
CA SER A 201 10.18 -1.23 -12.76
C SER A 201 8.75 -1.58 -12.33
N ALA A 202 7.75 -1.40 -13.22
CA ALA A 202 6.38 -1.83 -12.97
C ALA A 202 6.26 -3.36 -12.93
N LEU A 203 6.93 -4.06 -13.85
CA LEU A 203 7.02 -5.52 -13.83
C LEU A 203 7.63 -6.03 -12.52
N ILE A 204 8.69 -5.39 -12.03
CA ILE A 204 9.31 -5.76 -10.76
C ILE A 204 8.36 -5.46 -9.59
N LEU A 205 7.73 -4.28 -9.56
CA LEU A 205 6.82 -3.88 -8.48
C LEU A 205 5.66 -4.87 -8.32
N PHE A 206 4.97 -5.18 -9.41
CA PHE A 206 3.78 -6.02 -9.38
C PHE A 206 4.10 -7.51 -9.46
N GLY A 207 5.12 -7.90 -10.22
CA GLY A 207 5.58 -9.30 -10.31
C GLY A 207 6.22 -9.81 -9.02
N SER A 208 6.80 -8.93 -8.19
CA SER A 208 7.34 -9.32 -6.89
C SER A 208 6.32 -9.30 -5.74
N ALA A 209 5.02 -9.13 -6.04
CA ALA A 209 3.96 -9.03 -5.03
C ALA A 209 4.06 -10.13 -3.96
N ALA A 210 4.17 -11.40 -4.36
CA ALA A 210 4.27 -12.55 -3.46
C ALA A 210 5.47 -12.53 -2.48
N TRP A 211 6.56 -11.86 -2.84
CA TRP A 211 7.77 -11.78 -2.00
C TRP A 211 7.89 -10.48 -1.24
N SER A 212 6.95 -9.56 -1.47
CA SER A 212 6.95 -8.22 -0.94
C SER A 212 5.91 -8.04 0.15
N LYS A 213 5.82 -6.81 0.65
CA LYS A 213 4.78 -6.41 1.57
C LYS A 213 3.44 -6.13 0.85
N LEU A 214 3.36 -5.98 -0.47
CA LEU A 214 2.12 -5.61 -1.16
C LEU A 214 0.86 -6.41 -0.71
N PRO A 215 0.88 -7.75 -0.56
CA PRO A 215 -0.30 -8.53 -0.17
C PRO A 215 -0.86 -8.18 1.22
N HIS A 216 -0.02 -7.70 2.15
CA HIS A 216 -0.49 -7.35 3.50
C HIS A 216 -1.54 -6.23 3.48
N MET A 217 -1.53 -5.39 2.43
CA MET A 217 -2.51 -4.29 2.28
C MET A 217 -3.94 -4.84 2.14
N PHE A 218 -4.12 -6.04 1.59
CA PHE A 218 -5.44 -6.64 1.40
C PHE A 218 -5.97 -7.37 2.64
N TYR A 219 -5.11 -8.07 3.38
CA TYR A 219 -5.56 -8.87 4.53
C TYR A 219 -5.64 -8.09 5.83
N LYS A 220 -4.90 -6.99 5.97
CA LYS A 220 -4.83 -6.23 7.23
C LYS A 220 -6.18 -5.62 7.64
N PRO A 221 -6.96 -4.99 6.73
CA PRO A 221 -8.31 -4.53 7.08
C PRO A 221 -9.24 -5.69 7.49
N ALA A 222 -9.14 -6.84 6.81
CA ALA A 222 -9.94 -8.03 7.13
C ALA A 222 -9.59 -8.60 8.52
N ALA A 223 -8.30 -8.64 8.86
CA ALA A 223 -7.84 -9.07 10.18
C ALA A 223 -8.26 -8.09 11.28
N ALA A 224 -8.18 -6.77 11.03
CA ALA A 224 -8.63 -5.75 11.97
C ALA A 224 -10.15 -5.83 12.22
N PHE A 225 -10.95 -6.03 11.17
CA PHE A 225 -12.39 -6.24 11.29
C PHE A 225 -12.73 -7.49 12.10
N GLN A 226 -12.06 -8.62 11.80
CA GLN A 226 -12.25 -9.86 12.53
C GLN A 226 -11.90 -9.70 14.02
N ARG A 227 -10.82 -8.99 14.33
CA ARG A 227 -10.44 -8.66 15.71
C ARG A 227 -11.51 -7.84 16.44
N ARG A 228 -12.06 -6.80 15.81
CA ARG A 228 -13.17 -6.02 16.39
C ARG A 228 -14.43 -6.86 16.65
N ILE A 229 -14.75 -7.78 15.74
CA ILE A 229 -15.84 -8.76 15.96
C ILE A 229 -15.56 -9.64 17.18
N GLU A 230 -14.33 -10.15 17.33
CA GLU A 230 -13.96 -11.01 18.45
C GLU A 230 -14.02 -10.26 19.78
N GLU A 231 -13.49 -9.04 19.84
CA GLU A 231 -13.58 -8.15 21.00
C GLU A 231 -15.04 -7.85 21.36
N ALA A 232 -15.88 -7.50 20.38
CA ALA A 232 -17.31 -7.23 20.59
C ALA A 232 -18.12 -8.46 21.03
N ARG A 233 -17.64 -9.68 20.71
CA ARG A 233 -18.20 -10.96 21.18
C ARG A 233 -17.71 -11.36 22.57
N GLY A 234 -16.85 -10.56 23.20
CA GLY A 234 -16.30 -10.81 24.53
C GLY A 234 -15.11 -11.77 24.54
N SER A 235 -14.53 -12.09 23.38
CA SER A 235 -13.23 -12.77 23.29
C SER A 235 -12.12 -11.77 23.59
N ARG A 236 -11.10 -12.22 24.32
CA ARG A 236 -9.88 -11.44 24.58
C ARG A 236 -8.71 -11.88 23.69
N MET A 237 -8.95 -12.66 22.63
CA MET A 237 -7.90 -13.25 21.79
C MET A 237 -6.80 -13.98 22.59
N ASN A 238 -7.19 -14.70 23.65
CA ASN A 238 -6.30 -15.33 24.64
C ASN A 238 -5.43 -14.35 25.46
N LEU A 239 -5.74 -13.05 25.47
CA LEU A 239 -5.13 -12.10 26.38
C LEU A 239 -5.77 -12.19 27.78
N PRO A 240 -4.98 -12.00 28.85
CA PRO A 240 -5.50 -11.93 30.21
C PRO A 240 -6.46 -10.75 30.39
N ALA A 241 -7.22 -10.77 31.49
CA ALA A 241 -7.99 -9.61 31.90
C ALA A 241 -7.08 -8.39 32.08
N PRO A 242 -7.55 -7.16 31.81
CA PRO A 242 -6.88 -5.97 32.30
C PRO A 242 -6.61 -6.12 33.80
N ALA A 243 -5.41 -5.78 34.25
CA ALA A 243 -5.09 -5.83 35.67
C ALA A 243 -5.94 -4.79 36.42
N ASP A 244 -6.49 -5.18 37.57
CA ASP A 244 -7.25 -4.28 38.46
C ASP A 244 -6.36 -3.23 39.14
N LEU A 245 -5.04 -3.42 39.04
CA LEU A 245 -4.04 -2.52 39.60
C LEU A 245 -3.81 -1.31 38.67
N PRO A 246 -3.66 -0.09 39.23
CA PRO A 246 -3.30 1.08 38.44
C PRO A 246 -1.99 0.85 37.71
N LYS A 247 -1.88 1.35 36.47
CA LYS A 247 -0.66 1.29 35.64
C LYS A 247 0.53 1.89 36.38
N ARG A 248 1.29 1.08 37.12
CA ARG A 248 2.62 1.43 37.64
C ARG A 248 3.64 1.22 36.52
N PHE A 249 3.55 2.01 35.45
CA PHE A 249 4.68 2.10 34.53
C PHE A 249 5.74 2.99 35.17
N GLY A 250 6.96 2.47 35.30
CA GLY A 250 8.13 3.29 35.58
C GLY A 250 8.25 4.38 34.52
N ASN A 251 8.65 5.57 34.94
CA ASN A 251 8.89 6.69 34.04
C ASN A 251 9.88 6.25 32.95
N ALA A 252 9.64 6.59 31.67
CA ALA A 252 10.51 6.21 30.54
C ALA A 252 11.94 6.82 30.62
N ARG A 253 12.25 7.56 31.70
CA ARG A 253 13.56 8.12 32.02
C ARG A 253 14.38 7.24 32.98
N GLU A 254 13.81 6.15 33.51
CA GLU A 254 14.53 5.27 34.43
C GLU A 254 15.00 4.00 33.71
N LEU A 255 16.29 3.70 33.87
CA LEU A 255 16.91 2.46 33.38
C LEU A 255 16.21 1.25 34.02
N PRO A 256 16.02 0.14 33.26
CA PRO A 256 15.43 -1.07 33.80
C PRO A 256 16.32 -1.60 34.94
N ARG A 257 15.78 -1.58 36.16
CA ARG A 257 16.39 -2.26 37.30
C ARG A 257 15.98 -3.72 37.22
N HIS A 258 16.88 -4.56 36.72
CA HIS A 258 16.76 -6.01 36.84
C HIS A 258 16.85 -6.37 38.34
N TYR A 259 15.84 -7.10 38.82
CA TYR A 259 15.94 -7.97 39.99
C TYR A 259 15.95 -9.41 39.48
#